data_AF-A0A0P9GXW5-F1
#
_entry.id   AF-A0A0P9GXW5-F1
#
_cell.length_a   1.000
_cell.length_b   1.000
_cell.length_c   1.000
_cell.angle_alpha   90.00
_cell.angle_beta   90.00
_cell.angle_gamma   90.00
#
_symmetry.space_group_name_H-M   'P 1'
#
loop_
_entity.id
_entity.type
_entity.pdbx_description
1 polymer ?
#
loop_
_entity_poly.entity_id
_entity_poly.type
_entity_poly.pdbx_seq_one_letter_code
_entity_poly.pdbx_strand_id
1 'polypeptide(L)'
;MEGEPPLLEELGINFDHILQKSLTVLNPLRTVDPHIMDDADLAGPLVFCFVFASFLLLSGKPQFSYIYGVALIGSTAMYCLLNLMSESGIDAYRTASVLGYCILPLVLLSMFSVVLSLDGMLGYILSSLSVLWCSYSASSIFSSVLHLSHQRFLVGYPVGLLYTAFSLFVFEVEKVKK
;
A
#
# COMPACT_ATOMS: atom_id res chain seq x y z
N MET A 1 4.33 41.29 -2.71
CA MET A 1 3.02 40.71 -3.06
C MET A 1 3.32 39.67 -4.13
N GLU A 2 3.90 38.53 -3.75
CA GLU A 2 3.20 37.37 -3.17
C GLU A 2 2.03 36.97 -4.07
N GLY A 3 2.22 35.90 -4.84
CA GLY A 3 1.17 35.37 -5.70
C GLY A 3 1.65 34.44 -6.83
N GLU A 4 2.94 34.19 -7.00
CA GLU A 4 3.39 33.13 -7.91
C GLU A 4 3.33 31.80 -7.17
N PRO A 5 2.53 30.82 -7.64
CA PRO A 5 2.53 29.49 -7.06
C PRO A 5 3.92 28.88 -7.21
N PRO A 6 4.41 28.11 -6.21
CA PRO A 6 5.73 27.51 -6.27
C PRO A 6 5.85 26.56 -7.46
N LEU A 7 7.02 26.52 -8.12
CA LEU A 7 7.30 25.69 -9.31
C LEU A 7 7.04 24.17 -9.14
N LEU A 8 6.77 23.70 -7.92
CA LEU A 8 6.37 22.33 -7.59
C LEU A 8 4.90 22.05 -7.92
N GLU A 9 4.06 23.08 -7.85
CA GLU A 9 2.63 23.03 -8.20
C GLU A 9 2.44 23.07 -9.72
N GLU A 10 3.34 23.74 -10.44
CA GLU A 10 3.37 23.75 -11.91
C GLU A 10 4.00 22.48 -12.51
N LEU A 11 4.87 21.78 -11.74
CA LEU A 11 5.48 20.51 -12.11
C LEU A 11 4.65 19.27 -11.68
N GLY A 12 3.45 19.46 -11.12
CA GLY A 12 2.52 18.38 -10.76
C GLY A 12 2.90 17.55 -9.52
N ILE A 13 3.92 17.94 -8.76
CA ILE A 13 4.36 17.21 -7.56
C ILE A 13 3.91 17.96 -6.32
N ASN A 14 2.66 17.72 -5.91
CA ASN A 14 2.10 18.23 -4.67
C ASN A 14 2.44 17.29 -3.50
N PHE A 15 3.58 17.52 -2.83
CA PHE A 15 4.00 16.77 -1.63
C PHE A 15 2.96 16.84 -0.49
N ASP A 16 2.23 17.96 -0.38
CA ASP A 16 1.13 18.11 0.57
C ASP A 16 -0.06 17.18 0.24
N HIS A 17 -0.37 16.98 -1.05
CA HIS A 17 -1.35 15.99 -1.47
C HIS A 17 -0.87 14.56 -1.20
N ILE A 18 0.42 14.24 -1.39
CA ILE A 18 0.96 12.91 -1.12
C ILE A 18 0.90 12.59 0.38
N LEU A 19 1.29 13.55 1.23
CA LEU A 19 1.18 13.42 2.67
C LEU A 19 -0.27 13.34 3.13
N GLN A 20 -1.18 14.18 2.62
CA GLN A 20 -2.60 14.11 2.98
C GLN A 20 -3.27 12.81 2.51
N LYS A 21 -2.91 12.27 1.34
CA LYS A 21 -3.39 10.95 0.87
C LYS A 21 -2.85 9.83 1.76
N SER A 22 -1.56 9.88 2.11
CA SER A 22 -0.94 8.94 3.05
C SER A 22 -1.55 9.00 4.45
N LEU A 23 -1.89 10.19 4.94
CA LEU A 23 -2.51 10.41 6.25
C LEU A 23 -4.02 10.09 6.25
N THR A 24 -4.66 10.13 5.08
CA THR A 24 -6.06 9.68 4.88
C THR A 24 -6.15 8.14 4.88
N VAL A 25 -5.17 7.45 4.31
CA VAL A 25 -4.99 5.99 4.47
C VAL A 25 -4.66 5.64 5.94
N LEU A 26 -4.02 6.55 6.68
CA LEU A 26 -3.82 6.46 8.13
C LEU A 26 -4.99 7.01 8.96
N ASN A 27 -6.10 7.44 8.35
CA ASN A 27 -7.28 7.90 9.06
C ASN A 27 -8.56 7.31 8.42
N PRO A 28 -9.00 6.13 8.88
CA PRO A 28 -10.12 5.38 8.31
C PRO A 28 -11.48 6.10 8.34
N LEU A 29 -11.56 7.31 8.91
CA LEU A 29 -12.76 8.11 9.09
C LEU A 29 -12.84 9.35 8.19
N ARG A 30 -11.82 9.64 7.36
CA ARG A 30 -11.86 10.81 6.47
C ARG A 30 -12.39 10.39 5.09
N THR A 31 -13.51 10.98 4.69
CA THR A 31 -14.16 10.80 3.39
C THR A 31 -13.15 10.93 2.26
N VAL A 32 -12.92 9.85 1.54
CA VAL A 32 -12.02 9.81 0.39
C VAL A 32 -12.76 10.43 -0.79
N ASP A 33 -12.34 11.61 -1.21
CA ASP A 33 -12.86 12.24 -2.42
C ASP A 33 -12.47 11.39 -3.64
N PRO A 34 -13.44 10.91 -4.44
CA PRO A 34 -13.19 10.06 -5.61
C PRO A 34 -12.34 10.74 -6.69
N HIS A 35 -12.22 12.07 -6.66
CA HIS A 35 -11.45 12.88 -7.61
C HIS A 35 -9.96 12.98 -7.27
N ILE A 36 -9.54 12.53 -6.07
CA ILE A 36 -8.13 12.56 -5.63
C ILE A 36 -7.27 11.50 -6.36
N MET A 37 -7.88 10.53 -7.02
CA MET A 37 -7.19 9.40 -7.66
C MET A 37 -7.16 9.45 -9.19
N ASP A 38 -7.54 10.58 -9.79
CA ASP A 38 -7.40 10.80 -11.23
C ASP A 38 -5.95 11.05 -11.64
N ASP A 39 -5.10 11.54 -10.73
CA ASP A 39 -3.64 11.63 -10.90
C ASP A 39 -2.99 10.29 -10.51
N ALA A 40 -3.09 9.29 -11.40
CA ALA A 40 -2.52 7.96 -11.21
C ALA A 40 -0.98 7.99 -11.32
N ASP A 41 -0.31 8.54 -10.31
CA ASP A 41 1.15 8.54 -10.21
C ASP A 41 1.64 7.17 -9.73
N LEU A 42 2.03 6.30 -10.67
CA LEU A 42 2.68 5.02 -10.39
C LEU A 42 4.03 5.20 -9.66
N ALA A 43 4.61 6.40 -9.73
CA ALA A 43 5.88 6.76 -9.12
C ALA A 43 5.87 6.60 -7.59
N GLY A 44 4.81 7.05 -6.90
CA GLY A 44 4.69 6.93 -5.44
C GLY A 44 4.71 5.47 -4.94
N PRO A 45 3.77 4.62 -5.40
CA PRO A 45 3.77 3.17 -5.20
C PRO A 45 5.11 2.49 -5.48
N LEU A 46 5.76 2.84 -6.59
CA LEU A 46 7.07 2.29 -6.95
C LEU A 46 8.17 2.69 -5.97
N VAL A 47 8.19 3.96 -5.54
CA VAL A 47 9.13 4.45 -4.53
C VAL A 47 8.90 3.73 -3.20
N PHE A 48 7.65 3.56 -2.75
CA PHE A 48 7.37 2.82 -1.52
C PHE A 48 7.79 1.35 -1.61
N CYS A 49 7.55 0.68 -2.73
CA CYS A 49 8.05 -0.68 -2.97
C CYS A 49 9.59 -0.72 -2.96
N PHE A 50 10.26 0.27 -3.55
CA PHE A 50 11.71 0.34 -3.56
C PHE A 50 12.30 0.57 -2.16
N VAL A 51 11.69 1.47 -1.37
CA VAL A 51 12.07 1.72 0.02
C VAL A 51 11.84 0.47 0.88
N PHE A 52 10.68 -0.20 0.74
CA PHE A 52 10.40 -1.47 1.40
C PHE A 52 11.47 -2.51 1.07
N ALA A 53 11.75 -2.72 -0.21
CA ALA A 53 12.74 -3.68 -0.66
C ALA A 53 14.17 -3.32 -0.19
N SER A 54 14.50 -2.03 -0.12
CA SER A 54 15.77 -1.54 0.41
C SER A 54 15.93 -1.87 1.89
N PHE A 55 14.88 -1.68 2.71
CA PHE A 55 14.90 -2.07 4.12
C PHE A 55 15.02 -3.59 4.31
N LEU A 56 14.35 -4.39 3.49
CA LEU A 56 14.49 -5.85 3.53
C LEU A 56 15.91 -6.29 3.12
N LEU A 57 16.50 -5.62 2.12
CA LEU A 57 17.87 -5.87 1.68
C LEU A 57 18.88 -5.61 2.79
N LEU A 58 18.72 -4.49 3.52
CA LEU A 58 19.57 -4.16 4.69
C LEU A 58 19.44 -5.18 5.82
N SER A 59 18.30 -5.84 5.94
CA SER A 59 18.08 -6.84 6.99
C SER A 59 18.56 -8.26 6.65
N GLY A 60 19.13 -8.50 5.45
CA GLY A 60 20.04 -9.62 5.21
C GLY A 60 19.69 -10.61 4.09
N LYS A 61 18.57 -10.45 3.37
CA LYS A 61 18.26 -11.28 2.18
C LYS A 61 17.73 -10.44 1.00
N PRO A 62 18.38 -10.45 -0.17
CA PRO A 62 17.87 -9.78 -1.35
C PRO A 62 16.71 -10.59 -1.97
N GLN A 63 15.48 -10.31 -1.54
CA GLN A 63 14.25 -10.89 -2.11
C GLN A 63 13.55 -9.95 -3.10
N PHE A 64 14.30 -9.03 -3.73
CA PHE A 64 13.75 -7.97 -4.59
C PHE A 64 12.85 -8.53 -5.72
N SER A 65 13.29 -9.60 -6.38
CA SER A 65 12.52 -10.27 -7.44
C SER A 65 11.22 -10.90 -6.94
N TYR A 66 11.22 -11.46 -5.72
CA TYR A 66 10.01 -12.04 -5.11
C TYR A 66 9.00 -10.96 -4.75
N ILE A 67 9.44 -9.86 -4.16
CA ILE A 67 8.59 -8.70 -3.84
C ILE A 67 7.95 -8.17 -5.13
N TYR A 68 8.75 -7.97 -6.17
CA TYR A 68 8.26 -7.51 -7.47
C TYR A 68 7.29 -8.50 -8.13
N GLY A 69 7.61 -9.80 -8.10
CA GLY A 69 6.76 -10.85 -8.68
C GLY A 69 5.41 -10.95 -7.98
N VAL A 70 5.40 -10.94 -6.64
CA VAL A 70 4.15 -10.94 -5.85
C VAL A 70 3.37 -9.64 -6.08
N ALA A 71 4.04 -8.48 -6.16
CA ALA A 71 3.39 -7.21 -6.45
C ALA A 71 2.69 -7.21 -7.82
N LEU A 72 3.37 -7.63 -8.88
CA LEU A 72 2.80 -7.67 -10.23
C LEU A 72 1.68 -8.69 -10.39
N ILE A 73 1.90 -9.93 -9.91
CA ILE A 73 0.89 -10.98 -10.01
C ILE A 73 -0.31 -10.61 -9.14
N GLY A 74 -0.06 -10.09 -7.95
CA GLY A 74 -1.09 -9.64 -7.03
C GLY A 74 -1.91 -8.46 -7.53
N SER A 75 -1.27 -7.45 -8.14
CA SER A 75 -1.97 -6.31 -8.75
C SER A 75 -2.80 -6.75 -9.96
N THR A 76 -2.28 -7.67 -10.78
CA THR A 76 -3.00 -8.22 -11.94
C THR A 76 -4.20 -9.06 -11.50
N ALA A 77 -4.01 -9.92 -10.48
CA ALA A 77 -5.09 -10.72 -9.92
C ALA A 77 -6.19 -9.85 -9.30
N MET A 78 -5.81 -8.80 -8.56
CA MET A 78 -6.77 -7.83 -8.01
C MET A 78 -7.51 -7.08 -9.12
N TYR A 79 -6.81 -6.63 -10.15
CA TYR A 79 -7.44 -5.98 -11.31
C TYR A 79 -8.49 -6.88 -11.97
N CYS A 80 -8.16 -8.16 -12.21
CA CYS A 80 -9.11 -9.13 -12.76
C CYS A 80 -10.31 -9.36 -11.82
N LEU A 81 -10.07 -9.53 -10.52
CA LEU A 81 -11.14 -9.75 -9.53
C LEU A 81 -12.08 -8.54 -9.43
N LEU A 82 -11.54 -7.33 -9.36
CA LEU A 82 -12.33 -6.11 -9.25
C LEU A 82 -13.18 -5.89 -10.52
N ASN A 83 -12.60 -6.09 -11.71
CA ASN A 83 -13.36 -6.00 -12.97
C ASN A 83 -14.42 -7.07 -13.11
N LEU A 84 -14.22 -8.28 -12.56
CA LEU A 84 -15.24 -9.32 -12.55
C LEU A 84 -16.40 -9.00 -11.59
N MET A 85 -16.13 -8.24 -10.53
CA MET A 85 -17.10 -7.90 -9.49
C MET A 85 -17.86 -6.59 -9.76
N SER A 86 -17.28 -5.65 -10.50
CA SER A 86 -17.90 -4.35 -10.77
C SER A 86 -18.50 -4.26 -12.17
N GLU A 87 -19.68 -3.64 -12.28
CA GLU A 87 -20.26 -3.28 -13.58
C GLU A 87 -19.52 -2.10 -14.24
N SER A 88 -18.93 -1.20 -13.45
CA SER A 88 -18.26 0.01 -13.93
C SER A 88 -16.81 -0.19 -14.36
N GLY A 89 -16.17 -1.28 -13.91
CA GLY A 89 -14.76 -1.57 -14.15
C GLY A 89 -13.79 -0.63 -13.42
N ILE A 90 -12.53 -1.02 -13.32
CA ILE A 90 -11.44 -0.18 -12.79
C ILE A 90 -10.17 -0.39 -13.61
N ASP A 91 -9.43 0.70 -13.86
CA ASP A 91 -8.14 0.62 -14.55
C ASP A 91 -7.08 -0.14 -13.74
N ALA A 92 -6.20 -0.83 -14.46
CA ALA A 92 -5.06 -1.53 -13.87
C ALA A 92 -4.12 -0.56 -13.13
N TYR A 93 -3.92 0.64 -13.68
CA TYR A 93 -3.10 1.69 -13.07
C TYR A 93 -3.67 2.20 -11.74
N ARG A 94 -5.00 2.41 -11.68
CA ARG A 94 -5.68 2.81 -10.44
C ARG A 94 -5.57 1.72 -9.40
N THR A 95 -5.78 0.46 -9.79
CA THR A 95 -5.66 -0.70 -8.90
C THR A 95 -4.25 -0.82 -8.32
N ALA A 96 -3.22 -0.76 -9.16
CA ALA A 96 -1.82 -0.81 -8.74
C ALA A 96 -1.46 0.36 -7.81
N SER A 97 -1.98 1.56 -8.10
CA SER A 97 -1.73 2.75 -7.28
C SER A 97 -2.33 2.61 -5.90
N VAL A 98 -3.60 2.23 -5.79
CA VAL A 98 -4.28 1.99 -4.49
C VAL A 98 -3.52 0.95 -3.67
N LEU A 99 -3.18 -0.19 -4.28
CA LEU A 99 -2.49 -1.27 -3.59
C LEU A 99 -1.11 -0.83 -3.07
N GLY A 100 -0.38 -0.03 -3.85
CA GLY A 100 0.93 0.47 -3.46
C GLY A 100 0.88 1.57 -2.41
N TYR A 101 -0.07 2.51 -2.47
CA TYR A 101 -0.21 3.52 -1.41
C TYR A 101 -0.58 2.89 -0.07
N CYS A 102 -1.42 1.85 -0.09
CA CYS A 102 -1.80 1.13 1.11
C CYS A 102 -0.69 0.22 1.66
N ILE A 103 0.47 0.08 1.00
CA ILE A 103 1.62 -0.66 1.55
C ILE A 103 2.41 0.14 2.58
N LEU A 104 2.13 1.43 2.74
CA LEU A 104 2.91 2.33 3.59
C LEU A 104 3.03 1.87 5.06
N PRO A 105 1.98 1.37 5.73
CA PRO A 105 2.13 0.80 7.08
C PRO A 105 3.12 -0.39 7.13
N LEU A 106 3.20 -1.20 6.07
CA LEU A 106 4.20 -2.27 5.95
C LEU A 106 5.62 -1.74 5.72
N VAL A 107 5.78 -0.60 5.03
CA VAL A 107 7.07 0.08 4.89
C VAL A 107 7.57 0.58 6.25
N LEU A 108 6.67 1.14 7.07
CA LEU A 108 7.01 1.54 8.43
C LEU A 108 7.40 0.33 9.28
N LEU A 109 6.62 -0.76 9.19
CA LEU A 109 6.95 -2.00 9.87
C LEU A 109 8.34 -2.53 9.50
N SER A 110 8.71 -2.53 8.21
CA SER A 110 10.04 -2.98 7.78
C SER A 110 11.16 -2.05 8.22
N MET A 111 10.90 -0.74 8.30
CA MET A 111 11.84 0.22 8.90
C MET A 111 12.06 -0.06 10.39
N PHE A 112 10.99 -0.29 11.15
CA PHE A 112 11.09 -0.67 12.56
C PHE A 112 11.82 -2.01 12.74
N SER A 113 11.62 -2.99 11.87
CA SER A 113 12.32 -4.30 11.85
C SER A 113 13.83 -4.20 11.59
N VAL A 114 14.28 -3.15 10.89
CA VAL A 114 15.71 -2.88 10.70
C VAL A 114 16.33 -2.31 11.98
N VAL A 115 15.65 -1.37 12.64
CA VAL A 115 16.16 -0.61 13.80
C VAL A 115 16.00 -1.38 15.11
N LEU A 116 14.85 -2.00 15.30
CA LEU A 116 14.51 -2.85 16.42
C LEU A 116 14.56 -4.29 15.91
N SER A 117 15.31 -5.18 16.55
CA SER A 117 15.11 -6.62 16.31
C SER A 117 13.74 -6.98 16.89
N LEU A 118 12.66 -7.01 16.09
CA LEU A 118 11.33 -7.44 16.57
C LEU A 118 11.28 -8.97 16.73
N ASP A 119 12.19 -9.51 17.55
CA ASP A 119 12.19 -10.91 17.93
C ASP A 119 11.02 -11.19 18.89
N GLY A 120 9.96 -11.82 18.38
CA GLY A 120 8.92 -12.45 19.18
C GLY A 120 7.52 -11.87 19.03
N MET A 121 6.74 -11.91 20.12
CA MET A 121 5.30 -11.59 20.10
C MET A 121 5.01 -10.15 19.63
N LEU A 122 5.94 -9.21 19.88
CA LEU A 122 5.81 -7.83 19.42
C LEU A 122 5.83 -7.73 17.89
N GLY A 123 6.72 -8.45 17.21
CA GLY A 123 6.74 -8.51 15.73
C GLY A 123 5.41 -9.03 15.17
N TYR A 124 4.87 -10.10 15.74
CA TYR A 124 3.56 -10.65 15.38
C TYR A 124 2.42 -9.64 15.56
N ILE A 125 2.37 -8.94 16.70
CA ILE A 125 1.33 -7.94 16.98
C ILE A 125 1.44 -6.76 16.01
N LEU A 126 2.64 -6.16 15.87
CA LEU A 126 2.85 -5.01 15.00
C LEU A 126 2.58 -5.35 13.53
N SER A 127 2.97 -6.55 13.09
CA SER A 127 2.70 -6.99 11.73
C SER A 127 1.22 -7.26 11.48
N SER A 128 0.53 -7.90 12.43
CA SER A 128 -0.91 -8.13 12.32
C SER A 128 -1.68 -6.81 12.24
N LEU A 129 -1.34 -5.86 13.11
CA LEU A 129 -1.92 -4.51 13.08
C LEU A 129 -1.65 -3.81 11.75
N SER A 130 -0.42 -3.90 11.23
CA SER A 130 -0.06 -3.28 9.94
C SER A 130 -0.84 -3.91 8.78
N VAL A 131 -0.97 -5.23 8.71
CA VAL A 131 -1.73 -5.93 7.67
C VAL A 131 -3.22 -5.58 7.76
N LEU A 132 -3.79 -5.58 8.97
CA LEU A 132 -5.18 -5.18 9.18
C LEU A 132 -5.41 -3.72 8.75
N TRP A 133 -4.46 -2.84 9.06
CA TRP A 133 -4.51 -1.43 8.67
C TRP A 133 -4.47 -1.26 7.15
N CYS A 134 -3.50 -1.89 6.48
CA CYS A 134 -3.36 -1.86 5.03
C CYS A 134 -4.62 -2.41 4.35
N SER A 135 -5.11 -3.55 4.83
CA SER A 135 -6.27 -4.23 4.25
C SER A 135 -7.56 -3.45 4.44
N TYR A 136 -7.80 -2.89 5.64
CA TYR A 136 -8.95 -2.05 5.92
C TYR A 136 -8.95 -0.81 5.02
N SER A 137 -7.80 -0.17 4.86
CA SER A 137 -7.64 1.05 4.07
C SER A 137 -7.88 0.79 2.59
N ALA A 138 -7.22 -0.21 2.01
CA ALA A 138 -7.42 -0.59 0.61
C ALA A 138 -8.85 -1.06 0.33
N SER A 139 -9.44 -1.87 1.21
CA SER A 139 -10.85 -2.29 1.11
C SER A 139 -11.82 -1.10 1.13
N SER A 140 -11.56 -0.08 1.96
CA SER A 140 -12.38 1.13 2.01
C SER A 140 -12.33 1.92 0.70
N ILE A 141 -11.14 2.07 0.12
CA ILE A 141 -10.93 2.80 -1.12
C ILE A 141 -11.60 2.07 -2.29
N PHE A 142 -11.37 0.76 -2.44
CA PHE A 142 -12.01 -0.01 -3.50
C PHE A 142 -13.54 -0.03 -3.37
N SER A 143 -14.08 -0.12 -2.15
CA SER A 143 -15.52 -0.05 -1.93
C SER A 143 -16.13 1.31 -2.31
N SER A 144 -15.35 2.38 -2.17
CA SER A 144 -15.76 3.74 -2.56
C SER A 144 -15.67 3.95 -4.07
N VAL A 145 -14.60 3.46 -4.71
CA VAL A 145 -14.37 3.60 -6.16
C VAL A 145 -15.35 2.76 -6.98
N LEU A 146 -15.65 1.53 -6.55
CA LEU A 146 -16.58 0.64 -7.28
C LEU A 146 -18.04 0.73 -6.77
N HIS A 147 -18.35 1.64 -5.84
CA HIS A 147 -19.67 1.72 -5.19
C HIS A 147 -20.16 0.39 -4.57
N LEU A 148 -19.24 -0.50 -4.18
CA LEU A 148 -19.54 -1.84 -3.62
C LEU A 148 -19.82 -1.78 -2.11
N SER A 149 -20.75 -0.92 -1.70
CA SER A 149 -21.09 -0.67 -0.29
C SER A 149 -21.58 -1.91 0.46
N HIS A 150 -22.14 -2.92 -0.24
CA HIS A 150 -22.60 -4.18 0.36
C HIS A 150 -21.57 -5.33 0.34
N GLN A 151 -20.51 -5.26 -0.48
CA GLN A 151 -19.56 -6.36 -0.70
C GLN A 151 -18.13 -6.07 -0.20
N ARG A 152 -17.97 -5.08 0.68
CA ARG A 152 -16.66 -4.64 1.20
C ARG A 152 -15.80 -5.78 1.79
N PHE A 153 -16.41 -6.74 2.47
CA PHE A 153 -15.71 -7.91 3.03
C PHE A 153 -15.18 -8.86 1.94
N LEU A 154 -15.86 -8.94 0.79
CA LEU A 154 -15.47 -9.80 -0.32
C LEU A 154 -14.20 -9.29 -1.00
N VAL A 155 -14.02 -7.97 -1.08
CA VAL A 155 -12.78 -7.33 -1.55
C VAL A 155 -11.67 -7.36 -0.50
N GLY A 156 -12.02 -7.28 0.79
CA GLY A 156 -11.05 -7.30 1.88
C GLY A 156 -10.25 -8.61 1.98
N TYR A 157 -10.83 -9.74 1.57
CA TYR A 157 -10.15 -11.05 1.61
C TYR A 157 -8.92 -11.12 0.69
N PRO A 158 -9.03 -10.91 -0.64
CA PRO A 158 -7.86 -10.99 -1.53
C PRO A 158 -6.83 -9.89 -1.23
N VAL A 159 -7.28 -8.71 -0.80
CA VAL A 159 -6.39 -7.61 -0.37
C VAL A 159 -5.61 -7.98 0.89
N GLY A 160 -6.28 -8.56 1.89
CA GLY A 160 -5.63 -9.04 3.11
C GLY A 160 -4.62 -10.15 2.84
N LEU A 161 -4.94 -11.06 1.93
CA LEU A 161 -4.04 -12.13 1.51
C LEU A 161 -2.76 -11.57 0.87
N LEU A 162 -2.89 -10.57 -0.02
CA LEU A 162 -1.77 -9.86 -0.63
C LEU A 162 -0.86 -9.22 0.43
N TYR A 163 -1.41 -8.43 1.34
CA TYR A 163 -0.62 -7.75 2.37
C TYR A 163 0.00 -8.70 3.40
N THR A 164 -0.68 -9.82 3.68
CA THR A 164 -0.12 -10.89 4.52
C THR A 164 1.10 -11.52 3.85
N ALA A 165 1.09 -11.70 2.51
CA ALA A 165 2.25 -12.20 1.78
C ALA A 165 3.44 -11.23 1.89
N PHE A 166 3.21 -9.91 1.79
CA PHE A 166 4.27 -8.91 2.01
C PHE A 166 4.81 -8.90 3.45
N SER A 167 3.92 -9.02 4.44
CA SER A 167 4.28 -9.15 5.85
C SER A 167 5.17 -10.38 6.12
N LEU A 168 4.90 -11.50 5.44
CA LEU A 168 5.69 -12.72 5.58
C LEU A 168 7.15 -12.51 5.16
N PHE A 169 7.41 -11.69 4.14
CA PHE A 169 8.78 -11.33 3.77
C PHE A 169 9.51 -10.57 4.88
N VAL A 170 8.82 -9.70 5.62
CA VAL A 170 9.41 -9.01 6.78
C VAL A 170 9.81 -10.03 7.86
N PHE A 171 8.93 -10.99 8.17
CA PHE A 171 9.21 -12.03 9.17
C PHE A 171 10.33 -13.01 8.78
N GLU A 172 10.37 -13.43 7.52
CA GLU A 172 11.41 -14.35 7.04
C GLU A 172 12.80 -13.73 7.17
N VAL A 173 12.92 -12.42 7.00
CA VAL A 173 14.18 -11.72 7.17
C VAL A 173 14.58 -11.64 8.65
N GLU A 174 13.64 -11.44 9.57
CA GLU A 174 13.93 -11.43 11.01
C GLU A 174 14.43 -12.78 11.53
N LYS A 175 13.85 -13.89 11.09
CA LYS A 175 14.30 -15.24 11.47
C LYS A 175 15.75 -15.53 11.08
N VAL A 176 16.29 -14.84 10.08
CA VAL A 176 17.65 -15.06 9.55
C VAL A 176 18.70 -14.29 10.34
N LYS A 177 18.32 -13.21 11.04
CA LYS A 177 19.24 -12.47 11.92
C LYS A 177 19.65 -13.27 13.18
N LYS A 178 19.04 -14.43 13.40
CA LYS A 178 19.20 -15.28 14.60
C LYS A 178 20.07 -16.49 14.31
#